data_AF-A0A7V9Q1I7-F1
#
_entry.id   AF-A0A7V9Q1I7-F1
#
_cell.length_a   1.000
_cell.length_b   1.000
_cell.length_c   1.000
_cell.angle_alpha   90.00
_cell.angle_beta   90.00
_cell.angle_gamma   90.00
#
_symmetry.space_group_name_H-M   'P 1'
#
loop_
_entity.id
_entity.type
_entity.pdbx_description
1 polymer ?
#
loop_
_entity_poly.entity_id
_entity_poly.type
_entity_poly.pdbx_seq_one_letter_code
_entity_poly.pdbx_strand_id
1 'polypeptide(L)' 'YTPEVLLRGWLAEVAYWNPVTHVLEFARQATVSGIAPGLEHTVPGLLALAGLIAVLGVLVLLGLRRTGR' A
#
# COMPACT_ATOMS: atom_id res chain seq x y z
N TYR A 1 -9.06 -8.94 -6.07
CA TYR A 1 -9.11 -7.99 -4.95
C TYR A 1 -10.40 -7.17 -5.07
N THR A 2 -10.95 -6.66 -3.97
CA THR A 2 -12.15 -5.81 -3.98
C THR A 2 -11.73 -4.34 -3.98
N PRO A 3 -12.10 -3.55 -5.01
CA PRO A 3 -11.79 -2.12 -5.07
C PRO A 3 -12.28 -1.33 -3.87
N GLU A 4 -11.51 -0.32 -3.44
CA GLU A 4 -11.82 0.52 -2.28
C GLU A 4 -13.23 1.14 -2.38
N VAL A 5 -13.63 1.57 -3.57
CA VAL A 5 -14.95 2.16 -3.84
C VAL A 5 -16.14 1.23 -3.56
N LEU A 6 -15.91 -0.08 -3.48
CA LEU A 6 -16.94 -1.07 -3.17
C LEU A 6 -16.95 -1.46 -1.69
N LEU A 7 -15.95 -1.05 -0.91
CA LEU A 7 -15.87 -1.34 0.51
C LEU A 7 -16.86 -0.47 1.28
N ARG A 8 -17.51 -1.06 2.30
CA ARG A 8 -18.52 -0.37 3.12
C ARG A 8 -18.36 -0.69 4.60
N GLY A 9 -18.88 0.21 5.44
CA GLY A 9 -18.84 0.09 6.90
C GLY A 9 -17.41 0.00 7.42
N TRP A 10 -17.20 -0.86 8.43
CA TRP A 10 -15.90 -1.06 9.09
C TRP A 10 -14.77 -1.42 8.12
N LEU A 11 -15.07 -2.09 7.00
CA LEU A 11 -14.07 -2.51 6.04
C LEU A 11 -13.49 -1.31 5.26
N ALA A 12 -14.31 -0.29 4.98
CA ALA A 12 -13.84 0.95 4.38
C ALA A 12 -12.93 1.73 5.34
N GLU A 13 -13.26 1.73 6.64
CA GLU A 13 -12.43 2.38 7.67
C GLU A 13 -11.05 1.74 7.78
N VAL A 14 -10.99 0.39 7.79
CA VAL A 14 -9.71 -0.32 7.82
C VAL A 14 -8.93 -0.10 6.52
N ALA A 15 -9.60 -0.10 5.38
CA ALA A 15 -8.97 0.10 4.09
C ALA A 15 -8.30 1.47 3.97
N TYR A 16 -8.93 2.51 4.52
CA TYR A 16 -8.40 3.88 4.54
C TYR A 16 -7.02 3.97 5.20
N TRP A 17 -6.82 3.26 6.31
CA TRP A 17 -5.56 3.26 7.07
C TRP A 17 -4.54 2.22 6.60
N ASN A 18 -4.97 1.23 5.83
CA ASN A 18 -4.09 0.12 5.43
C ASN A 18 -3.17 0.54 4.26
N PRO A 19 -1.83 0.54 4.43
CA PRO A 19 -0.90 0.92 3.37
C PRO A 19 -0.99 0.00 2.15
N VAL A 20 -1.40 -1.26 2.33
CA VAL A 20 -1.58 -2.20 1.21
C VAL A 20 -2.74 -1.77 0.30
N THR A 21 -3.80 -1.17 0.84
CA THR A 21 -4.90 -0.61 0.03
C THR A 21 -4.37 0.42 -0.96
N HIS A 22 -3.55 1.35 -0.47
CA HIS A 22 -2.98 2.43 -1.29
C HIS A 22 -2.06 1.88 -2.39
N VAL A 23 -1.28 0.83 -2.11
CA VAL A 23 -0.47 0.15 -3.13
C VAL A 23 -1.35 -0.55 -4.18
N LEU A 24 -2.46 -1.17 -3.77
CA LEU A 24 -3.38 -1.84 -4.69
C LEU A 24 -4.14 -0.85 -5.58
N GLU A 25 -4.61 0.27 -5.05
CA GLU A 25 -5.25 1.32 -5.87
C GLU A 25 -4.26 1.96 -6.85
N PHE A 26 -3.00 2.15 -6.43
CA PHE A 26 -1.93 2.56 -7.33
C PHE A 26 -1.67 1.54 -8.45
N ALA A 27 -1.62 0.25 -8.13
CA ALA A 27 -1.48 -0.80 -9.15
C ALA A 27 -2.71 -0.89 -10.07
N ARG A 28 -3.91 -0.68 -9.52
CA ARG A 28 -5.18 -0.71 -10.26
C ARG A 28 -5.23 0.35 -11.35
N GLN A 29 -4.90 1.60 -11.04
CA GLN A 29 -4.90 2.68 -12.05
C GLN A 29 -3.92 2.42 -13.22
N ALA A 30 -2.85 1.64 -12.99
CA ALA A 30 -1.87 1.31 -14.03
C ALA A 30 -2.27 0.09 -14.89
N THR A 31 -3.20 -0.75 -14.41
CA THR A 31 -3.51 -2.06 -15.01
C THR A 31 -4.92 -2.19 -15.54
N VAL A 32 -5.87 -1.41 -15.01
CA VAL A 32 -7.27 -1.45 -15.44
C VAL A 32 -7.52 -0.37 -16.47
N SER A 33 -7.98 -0.77 -17.65
CA SER A 33 -8.37 0.15 -18.71
C SER A 33 -9.59 0.99 -18.31
N GLY A 34 -9.63 2.25 -18.76
CA GLY A 34 -10.72 3.18 -18.45
C GLY A 34 -10.55 3.94 -17.12
N ILE A 35 -9.45 3.72 -16.39
CA ILE A 35 -9.06 4.57 -15.26
C ILE A 35 -7.98 5.54 -15.75
N ALA A 36 -8.23 6.84 -15.65
CA ALA A 36 -7.22 7.84 -15.93
C ALA A 36 -6.17 7.84 -14.80
N PRO A 37 -4.86 7.84 -15.12
CA PRO A 37 -3.82 8.03 -14.10
C PRO A 37 -4.04 9.35 -13.37
N GLY A 38 -4.06 9.29 -12.04
CA GLY A 38 -4.41 10.41 -11.17
C GLY A 38 -3.45 10.55 -10.00
N LEU A 39 -3.22 11.79 -9.55
CA LEU A 39 -2.36 12.03 -8.39
C LEU A 39 -2.99 11.50 -7.09
N GLU A 40 -4.32 11.40 -7.04
CA GLU A 40 -5.08 10.91 -5.89
C GLU A 40 -4.70 9.49 -5.46
N HIS A 41 -4.36 8.62 -6.41
CA HIS A 41 -3.94 7.24 -6.13
C HIS A 41 -2.43 7.07 -6.26
N THR A 42 -1.75 7.96 -7.00
CA THR A 42 -0.31 7.86 -7.23
C THR A 42 0.51 8.24 -6.00
N VAL A 43 0.21 9.39 -5.39
CA VAL A 43 1.00 9.88 -4.25
C VAL A 43 0.85 8.97 -3.02
N PRO A 44 -0.38 8.59 -2.58
CA PRO A 44 -0.53 7.69 -1.44
C PRO A 44 0.08 6.31 -1.71
N GLY A 45 -0.07 5.78 -2.92
CA GLY A 45 0.50 4.48 -3.28
C GLY A 45 2.02 4.45 -3.25
N LEU A 46 2.69 5.48 -3.77
CA LEU A 46 4.16 5.59 -3.72
C LEU A 46 4.66 5.76 -2.28
N LEU A 47 4.00 6.60 -1.48
CA LEU A 47 4.35 6.79 -0.07
C LEU A 47 4.17 5.50 0.74
N ALA A 48 3.06 4.79 0.53
CA ALA A 48 2.80 3.52 1.18
C ALA A 48 3.82 2.45 0.77
N LEU A 49 4.16 2.35 -0.52
CA LEU A 49 5.16 1.43 -1.02
C LEU A 49 6.55 1.72 -0.42
N ALA A 50 6.98 2.98 -0.46
CA ALA A 50 8.26 3.39 0.12
C ALA A 50 8.30 3.13 1.63
N GLY A 51 7.21 3.44 2.35
CA GLY A 51 7.07 3.18 3.77
C GLY A 51 7.15 1.68 4.11
N LEU A 52 6.47 0.83 3.34
CA LEU A 52 6.54 -0.62 3.52
C LEU A 52 7.96 -1.15 3.28
N ILE A 53 8.63 -0.70 2.21
CA ILE A 53 10.03 -1.06 1.94
C ILE A 53 10.93 -0.63 3.10
N ALA A 54 10.77 0.58 3.60
CA ALA A 54 11.57 1.11 4.71
C ALA A 54 11.36 0.30 6.00
N VAL A 55 10.10 0.04 6.39
CA VAL A 55 9.77 -0.72 7.61
C VAL A 55 10.29 -2.15 7.51
N LEU A 56 10.04 -2.84 6.40
CA LEU A 56 10.52 -4.20 6.20
C LEU A 56 12.05 -4.24 6.15
N GLY A 57 12.69 -3.28 5.48
CA GLY A 57 14.14 -3.14 5.45
C GLY A 57 14.73 -2.96 6.85
N VAL A 58 14.11 -2.12 7.69
CA VAL A 58 14.51 -1.95 9.09
C VAL A 58 14.35 -3.25 9.87
N LEU A 59 13.21 -3.96 9.74
CA LEU A 59 12.99 -5.24 10.39
C LEU A 59 14.03 -6.29 9.98
N VAL A 60 14.39 -6.34 8.70
CA VAL A 60 15.46 -7.21 8.18
C VAL A 60 16.80 -6.88 8.85
N LEU A 61 17.20 -5.60 8.88
CA LEU A 61 18.44 -5.17 9.52
C LEU A 61 18.46 -5.50 11.02
N LEU A 62 17.34 -5.32 11.72
CA LEU A 62 17.20 -5.68 13.13
C LEU A 62 17.29 -7.20 13.33
N GLY A 63 16.69 -8.00 12.44
CA GLY A 63 16.78 -9.46 12.47
C GLY A 63 18.22 -9.94 12.28
N LEU A 64 18.93 -9.43 11.28
CA LEU A 64 20.34 -9.77 11.02
C LEU A 64 21.24 -9.45 12.23
N ARG A 65 21.01 -8.31 12.90
CA ARG A 65 21.74 -7.94 14.14
C ARG A 65 21.47 -8.86 15.33
N ARG A 66 20.34 -9.58 15.35
CA ARG A 66 20.01 -10.54 16.40
C ARG A 66 20.62 -11.91 16.12
N THR A 67 20.56 -12.38 14.87
CA THR A 67 21.08 -13.71 14.48
C THR A 67 22.60 -13.76 14.40
N GLY A 68 23.27 -12.63 14.12
CA GLY A 68 24.74 -12.55 14.09
C GLY A 68 25.42 -12.49 15.46
N ARG A 69 24.69 -12.65 16.56
CA ARG A 69 25.19 -12.82 17.92
C ARG A 69 24.98 -14.26 18.36
#